data_AF-A0A929C7X6-F1
#
_entry.id   AF-A0A929C7X6-F1
#
_cell.length_a   1.000
_cell.length_b   1.000
_cell.length_c   1.000
_cell.angle_alpha   90.00
_cell.angle_beta   90.00
_cell.angle_gamma   90.00
#
_symmetry.space_group_name_H-M   'P 1'
#
loop_
_entity.id
_entity.type
_entity.pdbx_description
1 polymer ?
#
loop_
_entity_poly.entity_id
_entity_poly.type
_entity_poly.pdbx_seq_one_letter_code
_entity_poly.pdbx_strand_id
1 'polypeptide(L)'
;MFNEKDLKQIQSKGIDLQTIDFQIEHFKQGFPFINLVSPATRQNGIMFFNEKETKELSDFYTENAKNKNVLKFVPASGAASRMFKHLFEFRDNYKGTDEDYKQFLKDKSFNSVYNFFDEIKNFAFYDDLKAVMLKHGLNIEQCIKDKDFVTVIDFLLSEKGLNYAKLPKGLIKFHNYPDGSRMSVEEHLVEGAVYCKDKNNIVAIHFTVSPEHKEEFIEAVNRVKGKYEKYFNVKFNVDFSIQKSSTDTIAVDMDNKPSRKQDESLLF
;
A
#
# COMPACT_ATOMS: atom_id res chain seq x y z
N MET A 1 -23.62 15.48 22.32
CA MET A 1 -24.46 16.26 21.38
C MET A 1 -23.50 17.05 20.49
N PHE A 2 -23.67 17.00 19.18
CA PHE A 2 -22.79 17.69 18.22
C PHE A 2 -22.99 19.21 18.31
N ASN A 3 -21.89 19.98 18.23
CA ASN A 3 -21.94 21.44 18.18
C ASN A 3 -22.03 21.96 16.74
N GLU A 4 -22.18 23.28 16.53
CA GLU A 4 -22.30 23.85 15.18
C GLU A 4 -21.10 23.56 14.26
N LYS A 5 -19.88 23.50 14.83
CA LYS A 5 -18.65 23.19 14.09
C LYS A 5 -18.69 21.75 13.57
N ASP A 6 -19.16 20.83 14.41
CA ASP A 6 -19.34 19.42 14.08
C ASP A 6 -20.34 19.25 12.93
N LEU A 7 -21.50 19.92 13.02
CA LEU A 7 -22.54 19.87 12.00
C LEU A 7 -22.03 20.38 10.65
N LYS A 8 -21.28 21.49 10.65
CA LYS A 8 -20.64 22.02 9.44
C LYS A 8 -19.61 21.04 8.87
N GLN A 9 -18.81 20.40 9.71
CA GLN A 9 -17.83 19.40 9.27
C GLN A 9 -18.51 18.19 8.63
N ILE A 10 -19.53 17.62 9.29
CA ILE A 10 -20.33 16.49 8.81
C ILE A 10 -20.97 16.83 7.44
N GLN A 11 -21.60 18.01 7.34
CA GLN A 11 -22.21 18.48 6.11
C GLN A 11 -21.17 18.69 5.00
N SER A 12 -19.99 19.25 5.30
CA SER A 12 -18.93 19.47 4.32
C SER A 12 -18.38 18.16 3.73
N LYS A 13 -18.46 17.06 4.50
CA LYS A 13 -18.12 15.71 4.04
C LYS A 13 -19.22 15.05 3.22
N GLY A 14 -20.43 15.62 3.20
CA GLY A 14 -21.61 15.06 2.56
C GLY A 14 -22.20 13.86 3.29
N ILE A 15 -21.99 13.78 4.61
CA ILE A 15 -22.58 12.75 5.47
C ILE A 15 -23.82 13.35 6.13
N ASP A 16 -24.92 12.60 6.17
CA ASP A 16 -26.10 13.00 6.95
C ASP A 16 -25.97 12.58 8.42
N LEU A 17 -26.67 13.28 9.31
CA LEU A 17 -26.61 12.99 10.74
C LEU A 17 -27.14 11.60 11.10
N GLN A 18 -28.12 11.10 10.35
CA GLN A 18 -28.70 9.77 10.59
C GLN A 18 -27.65 8.67 10.38
N THR A 19 -26.78 8.83 9.38
CA THR A 19 -25.65 7.95 9.10
C THR A 19 -24.64 8.00 10.23
N ILE A 20 -24.34 9.18 10.77
CA ILE A 20 -23.43 9.31 11.93
C ILE A 20 -24.01 8.60 13.16
N ASP A 21 -25.29 8.84 13.47
CA ASP A 21 -25.96 8.19 14.61
C ASP A 21 -25.98 6.67 14.43
N PHE A 22 -26.26 6.19 13.21
CA PHE A 22 -26.23 4.77 12.87
C PHE A 22 -24.83 4.13 12.98
N GLN A 23 -23.78 4.85 12.59
CA GLN A 23 -22.39 4.42 12.78
C GLN A 23 -22.05 4.28 14.27
N ILE A 24 -22.45 5.26 15.09
CA ILE A 24 -22.21 5.24 16.54
C ILE A 24 -23.00 4.10 17.21
N GLU A 25 -24.26 3.89 16.83
CA GLU A 25 -25.07 2.80 17.37
C GLU A 25 -24.47 1.42 17.06
N HIS A 26 -23.85 1.23 15.89
CA HIS A 26 -23.11 0.01 15.59
C HIS A 26 -21.93 -0.25 16.53
N PHE A 27 -21.20 0.79 16.94
CA PHE A 27 -20.14 0.63 17.93
C PHE A 27 -20.68 0.25 19.31
N LYS A 28 -21.86 0.77 19.69
CA LYS A 28 -22.50 0.45 20.98
C LYS A 28 -23.13 -0.95 21.01
N GLN A 29 -23.86 -1.32 19.97
CA GLN A 29 -24.64 -2.55 19.90
C GLN A 29 -23.83 -3.73 19.35
N GLY A 30 -22.70 -3.44 18.71
CA GLY A 30 -21.90 -4.40 17.96
C GLY A 30 -22.44 -4.60 16.54
N PHE A 31 -21.65 -5.28 15.72
CA PHE A 31 -22.07 -5.68 14.38
C PHE A 31 -22.71 -7.06 14.43
N PRO A 32 -23.79 -7.30 13.66
CA PRO A 32 -24.37 -8.63 13.56
C PRO A 32 -23.31 -9.61 13.04
N PHE A 33 -23.27 -10.81 13.63
CA PHE A 33 -22.40 -11.86 13.14
C PHE A 33 -22.77 -12.22 11.69
N ILE A 34 -21.75 -12.39 10.86
CA ILE A 34 -21.95 -12.95 9.52
C ILE A 34 -22.34 -14.42 9.68
N ASN A 35 -23.48 -14.79 9.10
CA ASN A 35 -23.89 -16.19 8.99
C ASN A 35 -23.04 -16.89 7.93
N LEU A 36 -21.98 -17.56 8.39
CA LEU A 36 -21.12 -18.36 7.52
C LEU A 36 -21.89 -19.60 7.04
N VAL A 37 -22.02 -19.77 5.73
CA VAL A 37 -22.72 -20.92 5.13
C VAL A 37 -21.84 -22.17 5.18
N SER A 38 -20.63 -22.08 4.63
CA SER A 38 -19.61 -23.14 4.60
C SER A 38 -18.32 -22.56 4.01
N PRO A 39 -17.14 -23.19 4.25
CA PRO A 39 -15.91 -22.75 3.61
C PRO A 39 -15.99 -22.91 2.09
N ALA A 40 -15.32 -22.00 1.37
CA ALA A 40 -15.12 -22.13 -0.06
C ALA A 40 -14.18 -23.32 -0.32
N THR A 41 -14.62 -24.30 -1.11
CA THR A 41 -13.84 -25.47 -1.51
C THR A 41 -13.90 -25.65 -3.02
N ARG A 42 -13.10 -26.57 -3.57
CA ARG A 42 -13.16 -26.93 -4.99
C ARG A 42 -14.55 -27.45 -5.42
N GLN A 43 -15.33 -27.96 -4.47
CA GLN A 43 -16.69 -28.45 -4.69
C GLN A 43 -17.75 -27.41 -4.26
N ASN A 44 -17.33 -26.27 -3.71
CA ASN A 44 -18.22 -25.27 -3.11
C ASN A 44 -17.65 -23.86 -3.31
N GLY A 45 -17.98 -23.21 -4.43
CA GLY A 45 -17.67 -21.80 -4.68
C GLY A 45 -16.29 -21.48 -5.26
N ILE A 46 -15.36 -22.44 -5.35
CA ILE A 46 -14.09 -22.27 -6.06
C ILE A 46 -14.11 -23.08 -7.35
N MET A 47 -14.07 -22.40 -8.50
CA MET A 47 -13.86 -23.06 -9.79
C MET A 47 -12.41 -23.52 -9.88
N PHE A 48 -12.21 -24.77 -10.25
CA PHE A 48 -10.88 -25.36 -10.49
C PHE A 48 -10.79 -25.80 -11.95
N PHE A 49 -9.74 -25.37 -12.62
CA PHE A 49 -9.48 -25.69 -14.03
C PHE A 49 -8.19 -26.50 -14.13
N ASN A 50 -8.22 -27.54 -14.95
CA ASN A 50 -6.99 -28.24 -15.33
C ASN A 50 -6.16 -27.41 -16.32
N GLU A 51 -4.97 -27.89 -16.68
CA GLU A 51 -4.05 -27.17 -17.58
C GLU A 51 -4.66 -26.90 -18.96
N LYS A 52 -5.41 -27.86 -19.51
CA LYS A 52 -6.08 -27.72 -20.80
C LYS A 52 -7.16 -26.64 -20.73
N GLU A 53 -8.04 -26.71 -19.74
CA GLU A 53 -9.11 -25.71 -19.52
C GLU A 53 -8.54 -24.31 -19.27
N THR A 54 -7.47 -24.21 -18.47
CA THR A 54 -6.79 -22.94 -18.21
C THR A 54 -6.26 -22.33 -19.50
N LYS A 55 -5.65 -23.15 -20.37
CA LYS A 55 -5.17 -22.69 -21.66
C LYS A 55 -6.33 -22.24 -22.55
N GLU A 56 -7.39 -23.03 -22.67
CA GLU A 56 -8.57 -22.72 -23.48
C GLU A 56 -9.22 -21.40 -23.05
N LEU A 57 -9.37 -21.18 -21.73
CA LEU A 57 -9.92 -19.93 -21.18
C LEU A 57 -8.99 -18.73 -21.41
N SER A 58 -7.67 -18.93 -21.29
CA SER A 58 -6.68 -17.87 -21.54
C SER A 58 -6.64 -17.47 -23.02
N ASP A 59 -6.69 -18.45 -23.93
CA ASP A 59 -6.79 -18.22 -25.37
C ASP A 59 -8.09 -17.47 -25.69
N PHE A 60 -9.23 -17.93 -25.16
CA PHE A 60 -10.52 -17.28 -25.32
C PHE A 60 -10.49 -15.82 -24.85
N TYR A 61 -9.91 -15.55 -23.68
CA TYR A 61 -9.75 -14.18 -23.21
C TYR A 61 -8.88 -13.36 -24.17
N THR A 62 -7.73 -13.87 -24.58
CA THR A 62 -6.77 -13.17 -25.45
C THR A 62 -7.36 -12.82 -26.81
N GLU A 63 -8.18 -13.71 -27.38
CA GLU A 63 -8.88 -13.48 -28.65
C GLU A 63 -9.99 -12.43 -28.52
N ASN A 64 -10.73 -12.44 -27.40
CA ASN A 64 -11.93 -11.61 -27.24
C ASN A 64 -11.64 -10.25 -26.58
N ALA A 65 -10.64 -10.14 -25.70
CA ALA A 65 -10.31 -8.94 -24.95
C ALA A 65 -10.00 -7.75 -25.85
N LYS A 66 -9.36 -7.98 -27.01
CA LYS A 66 -9.04 -6.94 -28.01
C LYS A 66 -10.26 -6.18 -28.52
N ASN A 67 -11.43 -6.83 -28.49
CA ASN A 67 -12.71 -6.27 -28.93
C ASN A 67 -13.57 -5.77 -27.77
N LYS A 68 -13.02 -5.70 -26.56
CA LYS A 68 -13.69 -5.22 -25.34
C LYS A 68 -12.95 -4.02 -24.79
N ASN A 69 -13.66 -3.18 -24.04
CA ASN A 69 -13.07 -2.13 -23.23
C ASN A 69 -12.71 -2.73 -21.86
N VAL A 70 -11.55 -3.37 -21.77
CA VAL A 70 -11.06 -3.94 -20.51
C VAL A 70 -10.48 -2.83 -19.65
N LEU A 71 -11.00 -2.68 -18.43
CA LEU A 71 -10.46 -1.75 -17.44
C LEU A 71 -9.75 -2.50 -16.33
N LYS A 72 -8.46 -2.22 -16.11
CA LYS A 72 -7.76 -2.66 -14.90
C LYS A 72 -8.08 -1.70 -13.76
N PHE A 73 -8.94 -2.12 -12.85
CA PHE A 73 -9.23 -1.36 -11.65
C PHE A 73 -8.26 -1.74 -10.52
N VAL A 74 -7.50 -0.77 -10.04
CA VAL A 74 -6.52 -0.94 -8.96
C VAL A 74 -7.00 -0.17 -7.73
N PRO A 75 -7.38 -0.86 -6.65
CA PRO A 75 -7.85 -0.19 -5.45
C PRO A 75 -6.73 0.52 -4.69
N ALA A 76 -7.09 1.56 -3.96
CA ALA A 76 -6.20 2.34 -3.12
C ALA A 76 -5.50 1.45 -2.11
N SER A 77 -4.19 1.60 -2.05
CA SER A 77 -3.41 1.01 -0.97
C SER A 77 -3.36 2.00 0.20
N GLY A 78 -3.73 1.56 1.39
CA GLY A 78 -3.49 2.34 2.60
C GLY A 78 -1.99 2.52 2.88
N ALA A 79 -1.67 3.42 3.82
CA ALA A 79 -0.29 3.67 4.23
C ALA A 79 0.45 2.37 4.60
N ALA A 80 1.76 2.35 4.33
CA ALA A 80 2.62 1.21 4.60
C ALA A 80 2.96 1.02 6.10
N SER A 81 2.46 1.87 7.00
CA SER A 81 2.89 1.93 8.41
C SER A 81 2.88 0.58 9.14
N ARG A 82 1.84 -0.25 8.95
CA ARG A 82 1.79 -1.61 9.54
C ARG A 82 2.87 -2.55 9.01
N MET A 83 3.32 -2.36 7.78
CA MET A 83 4.40 -3.15 7.15
C MET A 83 5.72 -2.98 7.90
N PHE A 84 5.96 -1.80 8.48
CA PHE A 84 7.20 -1.46 9.16
C PHE A 84 7.09 -1.45 10.68
N LYS A 85 5.99 -1.98 11.24
CA LYS A 85 5.72 -1.95 12.69
C LYS A 85 6.89 -2.50 13.52
N HIS A 86 7.43 -3.66 13.15
CA HIS A 86 8.53 -4.29 13.86
C HIS A 86 9.83 -3.48 13.79
N LEU A 87 10.08 -2.77 12.68
CA LEU A 87 11.24 -1.88 12.55
C LEU A 87 11.09 -0.65 13.44
N PHE A 88 9.88 -0.08 13.55
CA PHE A 88 9.60 1.02 14.48
C PHE A 88 9.78 0.59 15.94
N GLU A 89 9.19 -0.53 16.33
CA GLU A 89 9.33 -1.08 17.69
C GLU A 89 10.80 -1.34 18.03
N PHE A 90 11.57 -1.89 17.09
CA PHE A 90 13.00 -2.11 17.28
C PHE A 90 13.77 -0.80 17.40
N ARG A 91 13.53 0.16 16.50
CA ARG A 91 14.19 1.48 16.53
C ARG A 91 13.99 2.20 17.86
N ASP A 92 12.76 2.16 18.39
CA ASP A 92 12.43 2.90 19.60
C ASP A 92 13.05 2.25 20.87
N ASN A 93 13.24 0.93 20.86
CA ASN A 93 13.76 0.16 22.00
C ASN A 93 15.28 -0.08 21.96
N TYR A 94 15.88 -0.24 20.79
CA TYR A 94 17.30 -0.58 20.63
C TYR A 94 18.20 0.62 20.96
N LYS A 95 19.12 0.47 21.93
CA LYS A 95 20.05 1.54 22.36
C LYS A 95 21.51 1.28 21.94
N GLY A 96 21.78 0.21 21.20
CA GLY A 96 23.14 -0.12 20.77
C GLY A 96 24.01 -0.79 21.84
N THR A 97 23.42 -1.23 22.95
CA THR A 97 24.15 -1.93 24.01
C THR A 97 24.49 -3.37 23.60
N ASP A 98 25.47 -3.99 24.26
CA ASP A 98 25.80 -5.39 24.01
C ASP A 98 24.65 -6.33 24.39
N GLU A 99 23.87 -6.00 25.42
CA GLU A 99 22.64 -6.70 25.79
C GLU A 99 21.58 -6.61 24.68
N ASP A 100 21.34 -5.42 24.12
CA ASP A 100 20.39 -5.23 23.02
C ASP A 100 20.82 -6.05 21.79
N TYR A 101 22.12 -6.03 21.47
CA TYR A 101 22.65 -6.79 20.35
C TYR A 101 22.50 -8.30 20.57
N LYS A 102 22.74 -8.79 21.79
CA LYS A 102 22.48 -10.20 22.15
C LYS A 102 21.01 -10.56 21.99
N GLN A 103 20.07 -9.66 22.34
CA GLN A 103 18.64 -9.89 22.11
C GLN A 103 18.28 -9.90 20.62
N PHE A 104 18.80 -8.95 19.86
CA PHE A 104 18.64 -8.88 18.40
C PHE A 104 19.04 -10.20 17.71
N LEU A 105 20.13 -10.83 18.14
CA LEU A 105 20.62 -12.09 17.57
C LEU A 105 19.78 -13.34 17.94
N LYS A 106 18.88 -13.25 18.93
CA LYS A 106 18.10 -14.41 19.40
C LYS A 106 16.92 -14.76 18.49
N ASP A 107 16.26 -13.76 17.92
CA ASP A 107 15.13 -13.98 17.03
C ASP A 107 15.61 -13.90 15.57
N LYS A 108 15.73 -15.06 14.93
CA LYS A 108 16.08 -15.21 13.50
C LYS A 108 14.89 -15.70 12.68
N SER A 109 13.67 -15.53 13.17
CA SER A 109 12.47 -15.94 12.45
C SER A 109 12.27 -15.10 11.18
N PHE A 110 11.48 -15.61 10.24
CA PHE A 110 11.26 -15.03 8.90
C PHE A 110 10.83 -13.54 8.90
N ASN A 111 10.15 -13.06 9.95
CA ASN A 111 9.71 -11.66 10.04
C ASN A 111 10.46 -10.84 11.11
N SER A 112 11.55 -11.37 11.64
CA SER A 112 12.39 -10.69 12.63
C SER A 112 13.18 -9.53 12.02
N VAL A 113 13.58 -8.58 12.85
CA VAL A 113 14.49 -7.50 12.44
C VAL A 113 15.88 -8.05 12.08
N TYR A 114 16.29 -9.17 12.68
CA TYR A 114 17.49 -9.89 12.27
C TYR A 114 17.40 -10.30 10.80
N ASN A 115 16.32 -11.02 10.43
CA ASN A 115 16.14 -11.50 9.06
C ASN A 115 16.08 -10.34 8.07
N PHE A 116 15.44 -9.22 8.45
CA PHE A 116 15.44 -7.99 7.66
C PHE A 116 16.86 -7.48 7.34
N PHE A 117 17.75 -7.42 8.33
CA PHE A 117 19.13 -6.95 8.12
C PHE A 117 20.02 -7.99 7.41
N ASP A 118 19.78 -9.28 7.66
CA ASP A 118 20.49 -10.38 6.98
C ASP A 118 20.19 -10.36 5.47
N GLU A 119 18.92 -10.09 5.12
CA GLU A 119 18.42 -10.05 3.75
C GLU A 119 18.42 -8.62 3.16
N ILE A 120 19.02 -7.62 3.83
CA ILE A 120 18.85 -6.20 3.47
C ILE A 120 19.24 -5.90 2.01
N LYS A 121 20.23 -6.63 1.49
CA LYS A 121 20.76 -6.49 0.12
C LYS A 121 19.80 -7.02 -0.95
N ASN A 122 18.86 -7.88 -0.58
CA ASN A 122 17.91 -8.51 -1.49
C ASN A 122 16.65 -7.67 -1.69
N PHE A 123 16.43 -6.64 -0.85
CA PHE A 123 15.31 -5.74 -1.02
C PHE A 123 15.49 -4.84 -2.25
N ALA A 124 14.40 -4.63 -2.98
CA ALA A 124 14.36 -3.78 -4.16
C ALA A 124 14.74 -2.31 -3.91
N PHE A 125 14.64 -1.84 -2.66
CA PHE A 125 15.00 -0.48 -2.26
C PHE A 125 16.45 -0.34 -1.79
N TYR A 126 17.23 -1.43 -1.73
CA TYR A 126 18.57 -1.42 -1.13
C TYR A 126 19.50 -0.39 -1.76
N ASP A 127 19.56 -0.34 -3.09
CA ASP A 127 20.43 0.59 -3.81
C ASP A 127 20.01 2.06 -3.60
N ASP A 128 18.70 2.33 -3.54
CA ASP A 128 18.18 3.66 -3.23
C ASP A 128 18.55 4.07 -1.80
N LEU A 129 18.38 3.16 -0.84
CA LEU A 129 18.70 3.39 0.57
C LEU A 129 20.21 3.65 0.74
N LYS A 130 21.03 2.83 0.11
CA LYS A 130 22.49 3.00 0.08
C LYS A 130 22.88 4.35 -0.53
N ALA A 131 22.28 4.71 -1.67
CA ALA A 131 22.56 5.97 -2.34
C ALA A 131 22.18 7.19 -1.50
N VAL A 132 21.02 7.18 -0.81
CA VAL A 132 20.61 8.30 0.04
C VAL A 132 21.47 8.40 1.30
N MET A 133 21.85 7.28 1.93
CA MET A 133 22.77 7.28 3.06
C MET A 133 24.16 7.81 2.67
N LEU A 134 24.68 7.41 1.50
CA LEU A 134 25.98 7.88 1.00
C LEU A 134 26.01 9.39 0.76
N LYS A 135 24.91 10.00 0.30
CA LYS A 135 24.81 11.46 0.17
C LYS A 135 24.94 12.19 1.52
N HIS A 136 24.66 11.50 2.61
CA HIS A 136 24.84 11.98 3.99
C HIS A 136 26.18 11.53 4.62
N GLY A 137 27.10 10.97 3.83
CA GLY A 137 28.40 10.50 4.32
C GLY A 137 28.34 9.19 5.11
N LEU A 138 27.23 8.45 5.03
CA LEU A 138 27.02 7.20 5.76
C LEU A 138 27.12 6.00 4.80
N ASN A 139 27.77 4.93 5.26
CA ASN A 139 27.81 3.66 4.54
C ASN A 139 26.94 2.62 5.27
N ILE A 140 25.93 2.10 4.59
CA ILE A 140 24.96 1.16 5.18
C ILE A 140 25.63 -0.10 5.75
N GLU A 141 26.62 -0.66 5.04
CA GLU A 141 27.32 -1.85 5.51
C GLU A 141 28.19 -1.57 6.74
N GLN A 142 28.76 -0.38 6.85
CA GLN A 142 29.52 0.07 8.00
C GLN A 142 28.61 0.29 9.21
N CYS A 143 27.46 0.97 9.04
CA CYS A 143 26.46 1.13 10.10
C CYS A 143 26.03 -0.24 10.67
N ILE A 144 25.77 -1.22 9.81
CA ILE A 144 25.40 -2.57 10.25
C ILE A 144 26.54 -3.25 11.03
N LYS A 145 27.79 -3.13 10.56
CA LYS A 145 28.97 -3.67 11.27
C LYS A 145 29.18 -3.03 12.64
N ASP A 146 28.95 -1.73 12.72
CA ASP A 146 29.06 -0.94 13.95
C ASP A 146 27.84 -1.10 14.86
N LYS A 147 26.90 -2.00 14.50
CA LYS A 147 25.63 -2.26 15.20
C LYS A 147 24.70 -1.03 15.25
N ASP A 148 24.91 -0.03 14.39
CA ASP A 148 24.07 1.15 14.23
C ASP A 148 22.89 0.86 13.28
N PHE A 149 22.01 -0.04 13.71
CA PHE A 149 20.80 -0.42 12.98
C PHE A 149 19.75 0.72 12.94
N VAL A 150 19.72 1.55 13.99
CA VAL A 150 18.76 2.64 14.15
C VAL A 150 18.91 3.66 13.04
N THR A 151 20.16 4.04 12.71
CA THR A 151 20.41 4.98 11.60
C THR A 151 19.91 4.44 10.27
N VAL A 152 20.13 3.15 9.98
CA VAL A 152 19.64 2.53 8.73
C VAL A 152 18.10 2.56 8.66
N ILE A 153 17.43 2.22 9.77
CA ILE A 153 15.97 2.24 9.85
C ILE A 153 15.43 3.68 9.70
N ASP A 154 16.10 4.67 10.29
CA ASP A 154 15.71 6.07 10.18
C ASP A 154 15.79 6.58 8.74
N PHE A 155 16.86 6.24 8.01
CA PHE A 155 16.98 6.57 6.59
C PHE A 155 15.97 5.84 5.72
N LEU A 156 15.53 4.63 6.10
CA LEU A 156 14.48 3.94 5.37
C LEU A 156 13.10 4.56 5.61
N LEU A 157 12.74 4.80 6.87
CA LEU A 157 11.36 5.06 7.27
C LEU A 157 10.99 6.54 7.38
N SER A 158 11.97 7.44 7.53
CA SER A 158 11.70 8.86 7.77
C SER A 158 12.10 9.75 6.60
N GLU A 159 11.69 11.02 6.68
CA GLU A 159 12.03 12.09 5.74
C GLU A 159 13.55 12.35 5.62
N LYS A 160 14.37 11.77 6.52
CA LYS A 160 15.84 11.80 6.39
C LYS A 160 16.33 11.04 5.15
N GLY A 161 15.57 10.05 4.66
CA GLY A 161 15.93 9.27 3.50
C GLY A 161 14.73 8.93 2.63
N LEU A 162 14.39 7.64 2.52
CA LEU A 162 13.36 7.16 1.59
C LEU A 162 11.93 7.45 2.05
N ASN A 163 11.71 7.77 3.33
CA ASN A 163 10.40 8.11 3.89
C ASN A 163 9.31 7.03 3.70
N TYR A 164 9.69 5.75 3.67
CA TYR A 164 8.78 4.66 3.33
C TYR A 164 7.62 4.49 4.31
N ALA A 165 7.71 5.02 5.53
CA ALA A 165 6.59 4.94 6.48
C ALA A 165 5.40 5.83 6.10
N LYS A 166 5.67 6.96 5.42
CA LYS A 166 4.63 7.91 4.98
C LYS A 166 4.23 7.71 3.52
N LEU A 167 5.06 7.02 2.73
CA LEU A 167 4.71 6.74 1.34
C LEU A 167 3.56 5.72 1.24
N PRO A 168 2.64 5.89 0.28
CA PRO A 168 1.67 4.87 -0.05
C PRO A 168 2.40 3.65 -0.65
N LYS A 169 1.92 2.43 -0.35
CA LYS A 169 2.58 1.19 -0.83
C LYS A 169 2.71 1.12 -2.36
N GLY A 170 1.84 1.81 -3.08
CA GLY A 170 1.92 1.95 -4.53
C GLY A 170 3.23 2.55 -5.03
N LEU A 171 3.89 3.38 -4.22
CA LEU A 171 5.12 4.10 -4.55
C LEU A 171 6.38 3.48 -3.92
N ILE A 172 6.23 2.37 -3.20
CA ILE A 172 7.34 1.60 -2.63
C ILE A 172 7.82 0.58 -3.67
N LYS A 173 9.14 0.39 -3.74
CA LYS A 173 9.77 -0.66 -4.55
C LYS A 173 9.68 -2.01 -3.84
N PHE A 174 9.06 -2.99 -4.50
CA PHE A 174 8.92 -4.36 -3.97
C PHE A 174 9.66 -5.41 -4.79
N HIS A 175 9.85 -5.16 -6.08
CA HIS A 175 10.41 -6.15 -6.99
C HIS A 175 11.73 -5.64 -7.55
N ASN A 176 12.73 -6.53 -7.56
CA ASN A 176 14.02 -6.28 -8.20
C ASN A 176 14.12 -7.15 -9.45
N TYR A 177 14.44 -6.53 -10.58
CA TYR A 177 14.64 -7.19 -11.86
C TYR A 177 16.04 -6.87 -12.40
N PRO A 178 16.56 -7.66 -13.37
CA PRO A 178 17.84 -7.35 -14.00
C PRO A 178 17.91 -5.95 -14.64
N ASP A 179 16.77 -5.38 -15.06
CA ASP A 179 16.65 -4.03 -15.61
C ASP A 179 16.35 -2.94 -14.55
N GLY A 180 16.38 -3.31 -13.28
CA GLY A 180 16.20 -2.42 -12.14
C GLY A 180 14.96 -2.74 -11.29
N SER A 181 14.96 -2.15 -10.10
CA SER A 181 13.85 -2.21 -9.14
C SER A 181 12.61 -1.44 -9.61
N ARG A 182 11.41 -1.94 -9.28
CA ARG A 182 10.13 -1.32 -9.67
C ARG A 182 9.24 -1.04 -8.48
N MET A 183 8.54 0.09 -8.54
CA MET A 183 7.44 0.42 -7.61
C MET A 183 6.22 -0.47 -7.87
N SER A 184 5.38 -0.69 -6.87
CA SER A 184 4.11 -1.42 -7.04
C SER A 184 3.23 -0.85 -8.16
N VAL A 185 3.21 0.48 -8.33
CA VAL A 185 2.43 1.12 -9.41
C VAL A 185 2.95 0.76 -10.80
N GLU A 186 4.26 0.53 -10.95
CA GLU A 186 4.86 0.10 -12.22
C GLU A 186 4.42 -1.32 -12.57
N GLU A 187 4.31 -2.21 -11.58
CA GLU A 187 3.82 -3.58 -11.81
C GLU A 187 2.40 -3.59 -12.38
N HIS A 188 1.55 -2.64 -11.96
CA HIS A 188 0.21 -2.53 -12.53
C HIS A 188 0.21 -2.03 -13.98
N LEU A 189 1.17 -1.19 -14.38
CA LEU A 189 1.37 -0.82 -15.78
C LEU A 189 1.83 -2.03 -16.61
N VAL A 190 2.77 -2.81 -16.07
CA VAL A 190 3.28 -4.04 -16.70
C VAL A 190 2.17 -5.07 -16.87
N GLU A 191 1.43 -5.38 -15.80
CA GLU A 191 0.24 -6.24 -15.85
C GLU A 191 -0.74 -5.76 -16.93
N GLY A 192 -1.14 -4.48 -16.87
CA GLY A 192 -2.12 -3.92 -17.78
C GLY A 192 -1.67 -4.05 -19.24
N ALA A 193 -0.39 -3.83 -19.52
CA ALA A 193 0.15 -3.98 -20.87
C ALA A 193 0.10 -5.42 -21.39
N VAL A 194 0.20 -6.41 -20.50
CA VAL A 194 0.17 -7.83 -20.87
C VAL A 194 -1.24 -8.32 -21.18
N TYR A 195 -2.26 -7.95 -20.39
CA TYR A 195 -3.61 -8.53 -20.55
C TYR A 195 -4.76 -7.54 -20.81
N CYS A 196 -4.60 -6.23 -20.61
CA CYS A 196 -5.68 -5.25 -20.83
C CYS A 196 -5.59 -4.51 -22.18
N LYS A 197 -4.71 -4.96 -23.08
CA LYS A 197 -4.47 -4.28 -24.36
C LYS A 197 -5.63 -4.50 -25.34
N ASP A 198 -6.25 -3.41 -25.78
CA ASP A 198 -7.29 -3.44 -26.82
C ASP A 198 -6.71 -3.58 -28.24
N LYS A 199 -7.58 -3.65 -29.25
CA LYS A 199 -7.18 -3.71 -30.68
C LYS A 199 -6.38 -2.49 -31.18
N ASN A 200 -6.46 -1.35 -30.49
CA ASN A 200 -5.74 -0.11 -30.81
C ASN A 200 -4.44 0.03 -30.00
N ASN A 201 -4.04 -1.02 -29.27
CA ASN A 201 -2.94 -1.01 -28.32
C ASN A 201 -3.12 -0.02 -27.15
N ILE A 202 -4.36 0.32 -26.81
CA ILE A 202 -4.70 1.14 -25.64
C ILE A 202 -4.89 0.23 -24.44
N VAL A 203 -4.32 0.63 -23.31
CA VAL A 203 -4.43 -0.06 -22.02
C VAL A 203 -5.09 0.89 -21.03
N ALA A 204 -6.30 0.56 -20.58
CA ALA A 204 -7.04 1.37 -19.60
C ALA A 204 -6.78 0.87 -18.18
N ILE A 205 -6.31 1.77 -17.31
CA ILE A 205 -6.05 1.50 -15.89
C ILE A 205 -6.69 2.60 -15.07
N HIS A 206 -7.42 2.24 -14.02
CA HIS A 206 -8.00 3.18 -13.09
C HIS A 206 -7.48 2.88 -11.68
N PHE A 207 -6.81 3.85 -11.08
CA PHE A 207 -6.37 3.78 -9.70
C PHE A 207 -7.36 4.50 -8.80
N THR A 208 -7.75 3.89 -7.68
CA THR A 208 -8.21 4.67 -6.53
C THR A 208 -7.01 5.03 -5.66
N VAL A 209 -6.96 6.26 -5.17
CA VAL A 209 -5.86 6.77 -4.32
C VAL A 209 -6.44 7.62 -3.19
N SER A 210 -5.69 7.82 -2.12
CA SER A 210 -6.09 8.79 -1.11
C SER A 210 -5.86 10.23 -1.61
N PRO A 211 -6.67 11.21 -1.16
CA PRO A 211 -6.55 12.60 -1.60
C PRO A 211 -5.14 13.17 -1.46
N GLU A 212 -4.49 12.89 -0.34
CA GLU A 212 -3.16 13.41 0.01
C GLU A 212 -2.03 12.88 -0.88
N HIS A 213 -2.19 11.70 -1.49
CA HIS A 213 -1.16 11.08 -2.32
C HIS A 213 -1.45 11.14 -3.83
N LYS A 214 -2.56 11.78 -4.24
CA LYS A 214 -3.00 11.78 -5.65
C LYS A 214 -1.94 12.35 -6.59
N GLU A 215 -1.36 13.50 -6.25
CA GLU A 215 -0.31 14.17 -7.04
C GLU A 215 0.92 13.26 -7.17
N GLU A 216 1.39 12.67 -6.07
CA GLU A 216 2.55 11.76 -6.06
C GLU A 216 2.36 10.56 -7.00
N PHE A 217 1.15 9.98 -7.04
CA PHE A 217 0.82 8.89 -7.95
C PHE A 217 0.80 9.33 -9.42
N ILE A 218 0.24 10.49 -9.72
CA ILE A 218 0.23 11.04 -11.09
C ILE A 218 1.66 11.27 -11.57
N GLU A 219 2.50 11.88 -10.73
CA GLU A 219 3.91 12.10 -11.04
C GLU A 219 4.68 10.79 -11.24
N ALA A 220 4.48 9.82 -10.35
CA ALA A 220 5.13 8.52 -10.45
C ALA A 220 4.78 7.78 -11.74
N VAL A 221 3.48 7.76 -12.11
CA VAL A 221 3.03 7.17 -13.37
C VAL A 221 3.62 7.92 -14.56
N ASN A 222 3.55 9.25 -14.59
CA ASN A 222 4.07 10.03 -15.71
C ASN A 222 5.59 9.84 -15.92
N ARG A 223 6.34 9.65 -14.84
CA ARG A 223 7.79 9.39 -14.89
C ARG A 223 8.13 8.08 -15.61
N VAL A 224 7.31 7.05 -15.45
CA VAL A 224 7.60 5.69 -15.97
C VAL A 224 6.76 5.29 -17.18
N LYS A 225 5.64 5.97 -17.44
CA LYS A 225 4.68 5.65 -18.49
C LYS A 225 5.34 5.50 -19.85
N GLY A 226 6.13 6.50 -20.27
CA GLY A 226 6.79 6.47 -21.58
C GLY A 226 7.76 5.30 -21.77
N LYS A 227 8.45 4.86 -20.70
CA LYS A 227 9.32 3.67 -20.72
C LYS A 227 8.50 2.43 -21.08
N TYR A 228 7.39 2.21 -20.40
CA TYR A 228 6.55 1.02 -20.59
C TYR A 228 5.71 1.07 -21.87
N GLU A 229 5.23 2.25 -22.30
CA GLU A 229 4.57 2.42 -23.59
C GLU A 229 5.48 1.98 -24.75
N LYS A 230 6.75 2.43 -24.73
CA LYS A 230 7.75 2.02 -25.71
C LYS A 230 8.07 0.52 -25.64
N TYR A 231 8.26 0.00 -24.43
CA TYR A 231 8.66 -1.40 -24.24
C TYR A 231 7.58 -2.39 -24.70
N PHE A 232 6.30 -2.12 -24.37
CA PHE A 232 5.19 -3.02 -24.70
C PHE A 232 4.47 -2.65 -26.01
N ASN A 233 4.86 -1.56 -26.67
CA ASN A 233 4.18 -0.99 -27.84
C ASN A 233 2.68 -0.75 -27.55
N VAL A 234 2.41 0.02 -26.50
CA VAL A 234 1.06 0.39 -26.02
C VAL A 234 0.94 1.87 -25.74
N LYS A 235 -0.29 2.36 -25.59
CA LYS A 235 -0.60 3.66 -25.02
C LYS A 235 -1.43 3.45 -23.75
N PHE A 236 -0.99 3.98 -22.61
CA PHE A 236 -1.77 3.90 -21.39
C PHE A 236 -2.78 5.04 -21.31
N ASN A 237 -4.03 4.69 -21.03
CA ASN A 237 -5.04 5.59 -20.51
C ASN A 237 -5.15 5.34 -19.00
N VAL A 238 -4.62 6.25 -18.19
CA VAL A 238 -4.56 6.09 -16.73
C VAL A 238 -5.42 7.16 -16.08
N ASP A 239 -6.43 6.71 -15.34
CA ASP A 239 -7.35 7.56 -14.60
C ASP A 239 -7.19 7.35 -13.09
N PHE A 240 -7.59 8.36 -12.32
CA PHE A 240 -7.51 8.36 -10.86
C PHE A 240 -8.84 8.81 -10.26
N SER A 241 -9.29 8.13 -9.23
CA SER A 241 -10.36 8.65 -8.36
C SER A 241 -9.99 8.55 -6.88
N ILE A 242 -10.73 9.30 -6.07
CA ILE A 242 -10.61 9.30 -4.62
C ILE A 242 -11.90 8.75 -4.02
N GLN A 243 -11.81 8.12 -2.85
CA GLN A 243 -12.99 7.73 -2.10
C GLN A 243 -13.79 8.97 -1.71
N LYS A 244 -15.12 8.88 -1.81
CA LYS A 244 -16.01 9.97 -1.40
C LYS A 244 -15.95 10.12 0.12
N SER A 245 -15.72 11.34 0.61
CA SER A 245 -15.74 11.66 2.04
C SER A 245 -17.07 11.32 2.72
N SER A 246 -18.15 11.21 1.95
CA SER A 246 -19.47 10.81 2.45
C SER A 246 -19.52 9.35 2.93
N THR A 247 -18.48 8.56 2.65
CA THR A 247 -18.35 7.17 3.09
C THR A 247 -17.42 7.00 4.27
N ASP A 248 -16.88 8.10 4.81
CA ASP A 248 -16.02 8.07 5.98
C ASP A 248 -16.84 7.63 7.22
N THR A 249 -16.22 6.82 8.09
CA THR A 249 -16.84 6.36 9.34
C THR A 249 -16.36 7.25 10.49
N ILE A 250 -17.25 7.76 11.32
CA ILE A 250 -16.83 8.53 12.50
C ILE A 250 -16.03 7.66 13.47
N ALA A 251 -14.90 8.17 13.94
CA ALA A 251 -14.12 7.50 14.98
C ALA A 251 -14.74 7.75 16.36
N VAL A 252 -14.82 6.72 17.20
CA VAL A 252 -15.30 6.83 18.58
C VAL A 252 -14.23 6.39 19.59
N ASP A 253 -14.31 6.93 20.80
CA ASP A 253 -13.48 6.49 21.92
C ASP A 253 -14.02 5.20 22.58
N MET A 254 -13.37 4.75 23.66
CA MET A 254 -13.77 3.54 24.39
C MET A 254 -15.15 3.65 25.06
N ASP A 255 -15.68 4.87 25.21
CA ASP A 255 -17.04 5.14 25.72
C ASP A 255 -18.05 5.30 24.57
N ASN A 256 -17.66 4.98 23.32
CA ASN A 256 -18.45 5.17 22.10
C ASN A 256 -18.87 6.63 21.85
N LYS A 257 -18.08 7.61 22.31
CA LYS A 257 -18.28 9.03 22.01
C LYS A 257 -17.40 9.45 20.84
N PRO A 258 -17.85 10.39 19.99
CA PRO A 258 -17.05 10.89 18.87
C PRO A 258 -15.67 11.37 19.30
N SER A 259 -14.63 10.77 18.71
CA SER A 259 -13.24 11.17 18.91
C SER A 259 -12.95 12.50 18.22
N ARG A 260 -12.02 13.28 18.80
CA ARG A 260 -11.65 14.60 18.31
C ARG A 260 -10.15 14.72 18.13
N LYS A 261 -9.75 15.54 17.15
CA LYS A 261 -8.37 15.97 16.96
C LYS A 261 -8.00 17.06 17.99
N GLN A 262 -6.73 17.44 18.04
CA GLN A 262 -6.23 18.51 18.92
C GLN A 262 -6.90 19.87 18.66
N ASP A 263 -7.39 20.12 17.44
CA ASP A 263 -8.12 21.33 17.05
C ASP A 263 -9.64 21.23 17.33
N GLU A 264 -10.05 20.23 18.12
CA GLU A 264 -11.43 19.90 18.48
C GLU A 264 -12.32 19.43 17.32
N SER A 265 -11.80 19.31 16.09
CA SER A 265 -12.56 18.76 14.96
C SER A 265 -12.84 17.26 15.16
N LEU A 266 -13.95 16.77 14.60
CA LEU A 266 -14.28 15.35 14.64
C LEU A 266 -13.24 14.54 13.85
N LEU A 267 -12.85 13.40 14.41
CA LEU A 267 -12.06 12.40 13.74
C LEU A 267 -12.99 11.42 13.00
N PHE A 268 -12.67 11.20 11.73
CA PHE A 268 -13.26 10.18 10.86
C PHE A 268 -12.13 9.27 10.40
#